data_AF-A0A5N4CBL3-F1
#
_entry.id   AF-A0A5N4CBL3-F1
#
_cell.length_a   1.000
_cell.length_b   1.000
_cell.length_c   1.000
_cell.angle_alpha   90.00
_cell.angle_beta   90.00
_cell.angle_gamma   90.00
#
_symmetry.space_group_name_H-M   'P 1'
#
loop_
_entity.id
_entity.type
_entity.pdbx_description
1 polymer ?
#
loop_
_entity_poly.entity_id
_entity_poly.type
_entity_poly.pdbx_seq_one_letter_code
_entity_poly.pdbx_strand_id
1 'polypeptide(L)'
;MLRWDQSETFLAQEGKLHSHLRFCQLTLDVTVVPCKATAEQLDFTMTTVTVTPAATLRGKVEDSSALCESTSAHIIEETEYVKKIRTTLEKIRNQIFKDEIRQNRTNCKLDAKRSGNIQSGSGSQMEPSLDPLVEKIKGKDLQLLELNKENELLKIKLEASREAGAAALRNVAQRLFENYQTQSEEVRKKHEDSKHLLQVNKLEKEQKLKQRAENLNEIAEKLEEKHSQITELENLVQRMEKEKRTLLEKKLSLENKLLHLKSNAAYAKSCQDLQMEIALLQEQISHLQFVIHSQHQHLRGVIQEMEELKNNVKDQDKRIENLKEKVNILEAQNKELKTKVAIWSETPRTKVSKAVSTSELKTEGTTPYMMLVRLRR
;
A
#
# COMPACT_ATOMS: atom_id res chain seq x y z
N MET A 1 -59.78 22.95 11.95
CA MET A 1 -61.02 22.50 11.32
C MET A 1 -60.64 21.57 10.18
N LEU A 2 -60.67 20.26 10.43
CA LEU A 2 -60.79 19.18 9.44
C LEU A 2 -61.00 17.89 10.26
N ARG A 3 -62.23 17.39 10.18
CA ARG A 3 -62.80 16.27 10.93
C ARG A 3 -62.79 15.08 9.98
N TRP A 4 -62.28 13.93 10.44
CA TRP A 4 -62.54 12.64 9.79
C TRP A 4 -63.21 11.74 10.82
N ASP A 5 -64.49 11.54 10.58
CA ASP A 5 -65.37 10.60 11.25
C ASP A 5 -65.24 9.26 10.51
N GLN A 6 -64.89 8.19 11.21
CA GLN A 6 -65.08 6.83 10.71
C GLN A 6 -65.73 6.02 11.82
N SER A 7 -67.05 6.10 11.83
CA SER A 7 -67.94 5.14 12.44
C SER A 7 -67.96 3.86 11.60
N GLU A 8 -67.40 2.77 12.12
CA GLU A 8 -67.63 1.42 11.62
C GLU A 8 -68.34 0.61 12.71
N THR A 9 -69.66 0.54 12.57
CA THR A 9 -70.49 -0.49 13.18
C THR A 9 -70.30 -1.78 12.40
N PHE A 10 -69.74 -2.82 13.02
CA PHE A 10 -69.89 -4.18 12.54
C PHE A 10 -70.54 -5.04 13.63
N LEU A 11 -71.78 -5.42 13.33
CA LEU A 11 -72.54 -6.43 14.05
C LEU A 11 -71.88 -7.80 13.86
N ALA A 12 -71.89 -8.58 14.94
CA ALA A 12 -71.32 -9.91 15.04
C ALA A 12 -72.02 -10.94 14.14
N GLN A 13 -71.25 -11.82 13.49
CA GLN A 13 -71.49 -13.26 13.57
C GLN A 13 -70.25 -14.08 13.17
N GLU A 14 -69.92 -15.06 14.03
CA GLU A 14 -69.14 -16.29 13.79
C GLU A 14 -67.62 -16.23 13.49
N GLY A 15 -66.83 -16.42 14.56
CA GLY A 15 -66.12 -17.70 14.72
C GLY A 15 -64.71 -17.88 14.15
N LYS A 16 -63.69 -17.18 14.68
CA LYS A 16 -62.37 -17.74 15.08
C LYS A 16 -61.42 -16.63 15.55
N LEU A 17 -61.28 -16.45 16.86
CA LEU A 17 -60.18 -15.71 17.45
C LEU A 17 -59.09 -16.71 17.86
N HIS A 18 -57.93 -16.62 17.21
CA HIS A 18 -56.73 -17.30 17.69
C HIS A 18 -55.59 -16.30 17.85
N SER A 19 -55.46 -15.77 19.07
CA SER A 19 -54.25 -15.16 19.57
C SER A 19 -54.14 -15.46 21.07
N HIS A 20 -53.79 -16.71 21.37
CA HIS A 20 -53.34 -17.11 22.70
C HIS A 20 -51.80 -16.98 22.70
N LEU A 21 -51.26 -15.85 23.16
CA LEU A 21 -49.91 -15.84 23.71
C LEU A 21 -50.05 -16.21 25.19
N ARG A 22 -49.96 -17.51 25.48
CA ARG A 22 -49.69 -17.99 26.85
C ARG A 22 -48.18 -18.03 27.02
N PHE A 23 -47.63 -17.18 27.88
CA PHE A 23 -46.31 -17.42 28.46
C PHE A 23 -46.51 -18.41 29.63
N CYS A 24 -46.27 -19.69 29.35
CA CYS A 24 -46.10 -20.72 30.39
C CYS A 24 -44.64 -21.18 30.36
N GLN A 25 -44.06 -21.33 31.56
CA GLN A 25 -42.71 -21.80 31.85
C GLN A 25 -42.18 -22.88 30.89
N LEU A 26 -40.95 -22.69 30.42
CA LEU A 26 -40.08 -23.78 29.96
C LEU A 26 -38.77 -23.73 30.75
N THR A 27 -38.67 -24.61 31.75
CA THR A 27 -37.39 -25.06 32.32
C THR A 27 -36.79 -26.05 31.32
N LEU A 28 -35.62 -25.72 30.76
CA LEU A 28 -34.86 -26.62 29.89
C LEU A 28 -33.89 -27.42 30.76
N ASP A 29 -34.22 -28.69 31.02
CA ASP A 29 -33.24 -29.66 31.54
C ASP A 29 -32.37 -30.13 30.37
N VAL A 30 -31.12 -29.67 30.33
CA VAL A 30 -30.11 -30.14 29.37
C VAL A 30 -29.30 -31.25 30.04
N THR A 31 -29.55 -32.50 29.66
CA THR A 31 -28.68 -33.63 30.02
C THR A 31 -27.55 -33.71 29.00
N VAL A 32 -26.32 -33.36 29.42
CA VAL A 32 -25.12 -33.54 28.60
C VAL A 32 -24.63 -34.98 28.76
N VAL A 33 -24.70 -35.78 27.69
CA VAL A 33 -24.05 -37.08 27.59
C VAL A 33 -22.72 -36.90 26.84
N PRO A 34 -21.56 -37.16 27.44
CA PRO A 34 -20.29 -37.11 26.73
C PRO A 34 -20.04 -38.45 26.04
N CYS A 35 -20.27 -38.52 24.73
CA CYS A 35 -19.81 -39.65 23.92
C CYS A 35 -18.35 -39.46 23.54
N LYS A 36 -17.48 -40.30 24.13
CA LYS A 36 -16.13 -40.56 23.61
C LYS A 36 -16.26 -41.36 22.31
N ALA A 37 -15.68 -40.86 21.22
CA ALA A 37 -15.42 -41.66 20.03
C ALA A 37 -13.99 -41.39 19.55
N THR A 38 -13.25 -42.48 19.40
CA THR A 38 -11.83 -42.57 19.05
C THR A 38 -11.58 -42.30 17.56
N ALA A 39 -10.36 -41.87 17.28
CA ALA A 39 -9.81 -41.62 15.96
C ALA A 39 -9.79 -42.87 15.08
N GLU A 40 -10.14 -42.72 13.80
CA GLU A 40 -9.57 -43.47 12.68
C GLU A 40 -9.92 -42.78 11.34
N GLN A 41 -8.87 -42.31 10.68
CA GLN A 41 -8.59 -42.42 9.24
C GLN A 41 -9.71 -42.16 8.21
N LEU A 42 -9.65 -41.02 7.52
CA LEU A 42 -10.35 -40.82 6.24
C LEU A 42 -9.48 -40.09 5.20
N ASP A 43 -9.64 -40.57 3.97
CA ASP A 43 -8.77 -40.45 2.82
C ASP A 43 -8.48 -39.04 2.29
N PHE A 44 -7.25 -38.92 1.78
CA PHE A 44 -6.72 -37.78 1.04
C PHE A 44 -7.32 -37.74 -0.37
N THR A 45 -8.28 -36.84 -0.60
CA THR A 45 -8.82 -36.55 -1.93
C THR A 45 -8.00 -35.46 -2.62
N MET A 46 -7.24 -35.84 -3.65
CA MET A 46 -6.56 -34.91 -4.57
C MET A 46 -7.61 -34.20 -5.45
N THR A 47 -7.93 -32.95 -5.14
CA THR A 47 -8.76 -32.10 -5.99
C THR A 47 -7.89 -31.42 -7.04
N THR A 48 -8.13 -31.77 -8.30
CA THR A 48 -7.50 -31.23 -9.51
C THR A 48 -8.02 -29.81 -9.76
N VAL A 49 -7.14 -28.80 -9.70
CA VAL A 49 -7.46 -27.42 -10.09
C VAL A 49 -7.20 -27.27 -11.58
N THR A 50 -8.27 -27.14 -12.35
CA THR A 50 -8.25 -26.72 -13.76
C THR A 50 -8.07 -25.20 -13.82
N VAL A 51 -7.00 -24.76 -14.49
CA VAL A 51 -6.75 -23.34 -14.77
C VAL A 51 -7.37 -22.99 -16.12
N THR A 52 -8.42 -22.18 -16.10
CA THR A 52 -8.96 -21.51 -17.30
C THR A 52 -8.39 -20.09 -17.37
N PRO A 53 -7.79 -19.66 -18.50
CA PRO A 53 -7.25 -18.30 -18.62
C PRO A 53 -8.37 -17.33 -19.03
N ALA A 54 -8.78 -16.45 -18.13
CA ALA A 54 -9.69 -15.35 -18.43
C ALA A 54 -8.92 -14.03 -18.60
N ALA A 55 -8.92 -13.57 -19.86
CA ALA A 55 -8.80 -12.21 -20.38
C ALA A 55 -8.23 -11.09 -19.47
N THR A 56 -7.08 -10.61 -19.90
CA THR A 56 -6.40 -9.36 -19.55
C THR A 56 -7.33 -8.14 -19.68
N LEU A 57 -7.55 -7.43 -18.57
CA LEU A 57 -8.07 -6.06 -18.58
C LEU A 57 -6.88 -5.09 -18.44
N ARG A 58 -6.61 -4.47 -19.59
CA ARG A 58 -5.64 -3.42 -19.90
C ARG A 58 -5.68 -2.28 -18.88
N GLY A 59 -4.59 -2.12 -18.13
CA GLY A 59 -4.23 -0.92 -17.38
C GLY A 59 -2.81 -0.51 -17.74
N LYS A 60 -2.66 0.65 -18.39
CA LYS A 60 -1.39 1.27 -18.83
C LYS A 60 -0.37 1.34 -17.70
N VAL A 61 0.76 0.64 -17.84
CA VAL A 61 2.10 1.09 -17.39
C VAL A 61 3.12 0.48 -18.38
N GLU A 62 3.18 1.08 -19.57
CA GLU A 62 4.38 1.05 -20.41
C GLU A 62 5.36 2.09 -19.85
N ASP A 63 6.63 1.71 -19.72
CA ASP A 63 7.85 2.56 -19.83
C ASP A 63 9.04 2.08 -18.99
N SER A 64 8.92 0.97 -18.23
CA SER A 64 10.07 0.42 -17.48
C SER A 64 10.80 -0.74 -18.18
N SER A 65 10.23 -1.31 -19.24
CA SER A 65 10.83 -2.42 -20.01
C SER A 65 11.91 -1.94 -20.99
N ALA A 66 11.74 -0.74 -21.55
CA ALA A 66 12.63 -0.20 -22.58
C ALA A 66 14.04 0.16 -22.05
N LEU A 67 14.15 0.49 -20.76
CA LEU A 67 15.46 0.82 -20.16
C LEU A 67 16.35 -0.42 -19.97
N CYS A 68 15.75 -1.58 -19.70
CA CYS A 68 16.49 -2.82 -19.46
C CYS A 68 17.00 -3.44 -20.77
N GLU A 69 16.20 -3.38 -21.84
CA GLU A 69 16.65 -3.75 -23.20
C GLU A 69 17.68 -2.77 -23.77
N SER A 70 17.53 -1.46 -23.52
CA SER A 70 18.53 -0.48 -23.99
C SER A 70 19.89 -0.66 -23.32
N THR A 71 19.92 -1.08 -22.05
CA THR A 71 21.17 -1.31 -21.33
C THR A 71 21.87 -2.58 -21.82
N SER A 72 21.12 -3.64 -22.13
CA SER A 72 21.69 -4.87 -22.69
C SER A 72 22.18 -4.69 -24.13
N ALA A 73 21.43 -3.96 -24.97
CA ALA A 73 21.84 -3.60 -26.34
C ALA A 73 23.12 -2.74 -26.36
N HIS A 74 23.22 -1.76 -25.46
CA HIS A 74 24.39 -0.89 -25.35
C HIS A 74 25.65 -1.66 -24.90
N ILE A 75 25.52 -2.60 -23.97
CA ILE A 75 26.63 -3.48 -23.54
C ILE A 75 27.08 -4.38 -24.70
N ILE A 76 26.17 -4.91 -25.51
CA ILE A 76 26.52 -5.74 -26.67
C ILE A 76 27.27 -4.92 -27.73
N GLU A 77 26.78 -3.72 -28.06
CA GLU A 77 27.47 -2.81 -29.00
C GLU A 77 28.87 -2.41 -28.52
N GLU A 78 29.03 -2.07 -27.23
CA GLU A 78 30.33 -1.76 -26.62
C GLU A 78 31.30 -2.96 -26.75
N THR A 79 30.81 -4.20 -26.62
CA THR A 79 31.65 -5.39 -26.83
C THR A 79 32.04 -5.62 -28.29
N GLU A 80 31.19 -5.26 -29.25
CA GLU A 80 31.50 -5.29 -30.68
C GLU A 80 32.49 -4.18 -31.09
N TYR A 81 32.36 -2.98 -30.52
CA TYR A 81 33.31 -1.88 -30.71
C TYR A 81 34.70 -2.26 -30.18
N VAL A 82 34.78 -2.85 -28.98
CA VAL A 82 36.04 -3.37 -28.41
C VAL A 82 36.63 -4.49 -29.27
N LYS A 83 35.82 -5.41 -29.82
CA LYS A 83 36.29 -6.43 -30.77
C LYS A 83 36.85 -5.79 -32.05
N LYS A 84 36.21 -4.75 -32.57
CA LYS A 84 36.65 -4.02 -33.77
C LYS A 84 37.97 -3.29 -33.53
N ILE A 85 38.17 -2.69 -32.36
CA ILE A 85 39.45 -2.11 -31.96
C ILE A 85 40.52 -3.20 -31.88
N ARG A 86 40.24 -4.33 -31.19
CA ARG A 86 41.20 -5.43 -31.03
C ARG A 86 41.63 -6.02 -32.38
N THR A 87 40.69 -6.23 -33.30
CA THR A 87 41.00 -6.71 -34.66
C THR A 87 41.78 -5.70 -35.48
N THR A 88 41.54 -4.40 -35.29
CA THR A 88 42.30 -3.33 -35.98
C THR A 88 43.73 -3.21 -35.44
N LEU A 89 43.90 -3.26 -34.12
CA LEU A 89 45.23 -3.31 -33.49
C LEU A 89 46.01 -4.57 -33.88
N GLU A 90 45.33 -5.71 -34.01
CA GLU A 90 45.95 -6.95 -34.47
C GLU A 90 46.35 -6.89 -35.96
N LYS A 91 45.58 -6.18 -36.80
CA LYS A 91 45.96 -5.91 -38.20
C LYS A 91 47.20 -5.01 -38.28
N ILE A 92 47.23 -3.92 -37.50
CA ILE A 92 48.38 -3.00 -37.42
C ILE A 92 49.62 -3.75 -36.95
N ARG A 93 49.50 -4.55 -35.89
CA ARG A 93 50.57 -5.41 -35.39
C ARG A 93 51.07 -6.35 -36.48
N ASN A 94 50.17 -7.04 -37.18
CA ASN A 94 50.55 -7.95 -38.27
C ASN A 94 51.17 -7.23 -39.47
N GLN A 95 50.85 -5.96 -39.71
CA GLN A 95 51.44 -5.17 -40.77
C GLN A 95 52.88 -4.75 -40.42
N ILE A 96 53.09 -4.28 -39.19
CA ILE A 96 54.42 -3.90 -38.67
C ILE A 96 55.37 -5.10 -38.65
N PHE A 97 54.91 -6.27 -38.18
CA PHE A 97 55.76 -7.45 -38.07
C PHE A 97 55.88 -8.29 -39.36
N LYS A 98 55.01 -8.08 -40.37
CA LYS A 98 55.18 -8.70 -41.70
C LYS A 98 56.07 -7.88 -42.64
N ASP A 99 56.13 -6.56 -42.49
CA ASP A 99 56.99 -5.69 -43.33
C ASP A 99 58.49 -5.79 -42.96
N GLU A 100 58.83 -6.10 -41.70
CA GLU A 100 60.22 -6.35 -41.28
C GLU A 100 60.85 -7.59 -41.96
N ILE A 101 60.04 -8.61 -42.32
CA ILE A 101 60.53 -9.82 -43.00
C ILE A 101 60.61 -9.62 -44.51
N ARG A 102 59.81 -8.71 -45.10
CA ARG A 102 59.78 -8.46 -46.55
C ARG A 102 60.81 -7.42 -47.00
N GLN A 103 61.10 -6.39 -46.20
CA GLN A 103 62.11 -5.37 -46.56
C GLN A 103 63.55 -5.90 -46.53
N ASN A 104 63.85 -6.89 -45.69
CA ASN A 104 65.19 -7.50 -45.60
C ASN A 104 65.51 -8.48 -46.75
N ARG A 105 64.56 -8.80 -47.64
CA ARG A 105 64.77 -9.72 -48.79
C ARG A 105 64.73 -9.07 -50.17
N THR A 106 64.32 -7.80 -50.29
CA THR A 106 64.07 -7.16 -51.59
C THR A 106 65.05 -6.07 -51.99
N ASN A 107 66.04 -5.73 -51.15
CA ASN A 107 67.13 -4.82 -51.52
C ASN A 107 68.45 -5.56 -51.74
N CYS A 108 68.42 -6.58 -52.60
CA CYS A 108 69.61 -7.10 -53.25
C CYS A 108 69.21 -7.43 -54.70
N LYS A 109 69.79 -6.67 -55.65
CA LYS A 109 70.01 -7.07 -57.05
C LYS A 109 68.93 -6.71 -58.08
N LEU A 110 68.91 -5.44 -58.51
CA LEU A 110 68.81 -4.95 -59.91
C LEU A 110 69.47 -3.54 -59.83
N ASP A 111 70.63 -3.24 -60.40
CA ASP A 111 70.92 -3.28 -61.83
C ASP A 111 72.40 -3.56 -62.12
N ALA A 112 72.64 -4.44 -63.10
CA ALA A 112 73.94 -4.62 -63.73
C ALA A 112 73.79 -4.48 -65.25
N LYS A 113 74.44 -3.44 -65.78
CA LYS A 113 75.14 -3.32 -67.08
C LYS A 113 74.34 -3.25 -68.39
N ARG A 114 74.57 -2.13 -69.09
CA ARG A 114 75.00 -1.99 -70.50
C ARG A 114 75.43 -0.52 -70.71
N SER A 115 76.48 -0.07 -71.40
CA SER A 115 77.69 -0.56 -72.10
C SER A 115 78.55 0.68 -72.38
N GLY A 116 79.88 0.65 -72.29
CA GLY A 116 80.72 0.67 -73.51
C GLY A 116 81.52 1.97 -73.72
N ASN A 117 82.75 1.97 -73.20
CA ASN A 117 84.04 2.60 -73.62
C ASN A 117 84.06 3.20 -75.07
N ILE A 118 84.74 4.31 -75.46
CA ILE A 118 86.19 4.63 -75.46
C ILE A 118 86.46 6.14 -75.79
N GLN A 119 87.57 6.67 -75.24
CA GLN A 119 88.53 7.69 -75.75
C GLN A 119 88.47 9.17 -75.34
N SER A 120 89.49 9.49 -74.52
CA SER A 120 90.53 10.51 -74.73
C SER A 120 90.18 12.00 -74.70
N GLY A 121 90.88 12.69 -73.80
CA GLY A 121 91.41 14.02 -74.09
C GLY A 121 91.21 15.05 -72.99
N SER A 122 92.22 15.18 -72.14
CA SER A 122 92.75 16.44 -71.61
C SER A 122 91.81 17.45 -70.90
N GLY A 123 92.15 17.73 -69.63
CA GLY A 123 92.15 19.11 -69.13
C GLY A 123 91.09 19.51 -68.11
N SER A 124 91.59 19.92 -66.95
CA SER A 124 91.01 20.85 -65.98
C SER A 124 90.12 20.32 -64.85
N GLN A 125 90.63 20.61 -63.66
CA GLN A 125 90.12 20.44 -62.32
C GLN A 125 89.25 21.66 -61.92
N MET A 126 88.19 21.40 -61.14
CA MET A 126 87.46 22.28 -60.20
C MET A 126 86.40 23.30 -60.68
N GLU A 127 85.17 23.08 -60.14
CA GLU A 127 84.24 23.98 -59.40
C GLU A 127 82.79 24.01 -59.96
N PRO A 128 81.79 23.45 -59.24
CA PRO A 128 80.38 23.70 -59.51
C PRO A 128 79.89 24.98 -58.78
N SER A 129 79.30 25.91 -59.52
CA SER A 129 78.68 27.16 -59.03
C SER A 129 77.84 26.97 -57.76
N LEU A 130 78.17 27.76 -56.71
CA LEU A 130 77.58 27.73 -55.37
C LEU A 130 76.19 28.38 -55.26
N ASP A 131 75.80 29.24 -56.21
CA ASP A 131 74.60 30.09 -56.08
C ASP A 131 73.26 29.34 -56.12
N PRO A 132 73.02 28.36 -57.03
CA PRO A 132 71.75 27.61 -57.07
C PRO A 132 71.51 26.76 -55.82
N LEU A 133 72.60 26.35 -55.15
CA LEU A 133 72.55 25.56 -53.92
C LEU A 133 72.11 26.44 -52.74
N VAL A 134 72.65 27.66 -52.65
CA VAL A 134 72.32 28.62 -51.59
C VAL A 134 70.86 29.07 -51.67
N GLU A 135 70.32 29.31 -52.86
CA GLU A 135 68.89 29.61 -53.03
C GLU A 135 68.00 28.44 -52.61
N LYS A 136 68.38 27.21 -52.95
CA LYS A 136 67.66 26.01 -52.53
C LYS A 136 67.67 25.80 -51.01
N ILE A 137 68.76 26.18 -50.33
CA ILE A 137 68.87 26.14 -48.87
C ILE A 137 67.93 27.20 -48.25
N LYS A 138 67.97 28.44 -48.74
CA LYS A 138 67.07 29.51 -48.27
C LYS A 138 65.58 29.15 -48.46
N GLY A 139 65.23 28.53 -49.58
CA GLY A 139 63.87 28.05 -49.83
C GLY A 139 63.45 26.95 -48.85
N LYS A 140 64.36 26.02 -48.52
CA LYS A 140 64.12 24.98 -47.50
C LYS A 140 63.99 25.58 -46.10
N ASP A 141 64.78 26.59 -45.74
CA ASP A 141 64.71 27.26 -44.45
C ASP A 141 63.38 28.01 -44.27
N LEU A 142 62.88 28.64 -45.33
CA LEU A 142 61.53 29.23 -45.34
C LEU A 142 60.44 28.19 -45.14
N GLN A 143 60.54 27.04 -45.81
CA GLN A 143 59.61 25.91 -45.61
C GLN A 143 59.67 25.36 -44.20
N LEU A 144 60.87 25.21 -43.61
CA LEU A 144 61.04 24.78 -42.22
C LEU A 144 60.41 25.77 -41.24
N LEU A 145 60.56 27.07 -41.49
CA LEU A 145 59.94 28.11 -40.65
C LEU A 145 58.41 28.04 -40.70
N GLU A 146 57.84 27.80 -41.87
CA GLU A 146 56.39 27.65 -42.05
C GLU A 146 55.86 26.36 -41.40
N LEU A 147 56.55 25.24 -41.59
CA LEU A 147 56.24 23.98 -40.91
C LEU A 147 56.37 24.10 -39.38
N ASN A 148 57.34 24.88 -38.88
CA ASN A 148 57.50 25.11 -37.44
C ASN A 148 56.32 25.94 -36.88
N LYS A 149 55.85 26.95 -37.60
CA LYS A 149 54.64 27.71 -37.22
C LYS A 149 53.40 26.81 -37.22
N GLU A 150 53.26 25.95 -38.22
CA GLU A 150 52.16 24.97 -38.28
C GLU A 150 52.22 24.00 -37.09
N ASN A 151 53.40 23.51 -36.72
CA ASN A 151 53.58 22.61 -35.58
C ASN A 151 53.16 23.27 -34.25
N GLU A 152 53.53 24.53 -34.02
CA GLU A 152 53.08 25.29 -32.84
C GLU A 152 51.56 25.47 -32.83
N LEU A 153 50.94 25.76 -33.98
CA LEU A 153 49.47 25.84 -34.09
C LEU A 153 48.80 24.49 -33.80
N LEU A 154 49.36 23.38 -34.31
CA LEU A 154 48.85 22.04 -34.03
C LEU A 154 48.95 21.68 -32.56
N LYS A 155 50.04 22.09 -31.89
CA LYS A 155 50.21 21.91 -30.44
C LYS A 155 49.13 22.64 -29.65
N ILE A 156 48.87 23.91 -29.96
CA ILE A 156 47.80 24.69 -29.32
C ILE A 156 46.43 24.04 -29.57
N LYS A 157 46.16 23.59 -30.80
CA LYS A 157 44.88 22.93 -31.14
C LYS A 157 44.71 21.61 -30.40
N LEU A 158 45.79 20.83 -30.24
CA LEU A 158 45.78 19.60 -29.48
C LEU A 158 45.50 19.87 -28.00
N GLU A 159 46.17 20.87 -27.40
CA GLU A 159 45.95 21.27 -26.01
C GLU A 159 44.53 21.80 -25.79
N ALA A 160 44.01 22.64 -26.69
CA ALA A 160 42.64 23.12 -26.64
C ALA A 160 41.60 21.99 -26.78
N SER A 161 41.83 21.02 -27.67
CA SER A 161 40.96 19.86 -27.82
C SER A 161 40.99 18.95 -26.59
N ARG A 162 42.15 18.80 -25.94
CA ARG A 162 42.30 18.04 -24.69
C ARG A 162 41.57 18.73 -23.54
N GLU A 163 41.76 20.05 -23.39
CA GLU A 163 41.08 20.82 -22.34
C GLU A 163 39.56 20.84 -22.55
N ALA A 164 39.08 21.02 -23.79
CA ALA A 164 37.66 20.93 -24.12
C ALA A 164 37.08 19.55 -23.76
N GLY A 165 37.81 18.46 -24.04
CA GLY A 165 37.42 17.11 -23.64
C GLY A 165 37.37 16.91 -22.12
N ALA A 166 38.38 17.39 -21.40
CA ALA A 166 38.42 17.33 -19.93
C ALA A 166 37.30 18.17 -19.29
N ALA A 167 37.01 19.35 -19.84
CA ALA A 167 35.91 20.20 -19.41
C ALA A 167 34.55 19.55 -19.67
N ALA A 168 34.37 18.88 -20.80
CA ALA A 168 33.14 18.13 -21.09
C ALA A 168 32.93 16.99 -20.07
N LEU A 169 33.97 16.22 -19.75
CA LEU A 169 33.90 15.17 -18.74
C LEU A 169 33.58 15.71 -17.34
N ARG A 170 34.21 16.83 -16.93
CA ARG A 170 33.89 17.50 -15.66
C ARG A 170 32.43 17.94 -15.60
N ASN A 171 31.91 18.55 -16.68
CA ASN A 171 30.51 18.97 -16.76
C ASN A 171 29.54 17.79 -16.67
N VAL A 172 29.82 16.68 -17.37
CA VAL A 172 28.97 15.48 -17.30
C VAL A 172 28.99 14.89 -15.91
N ALA A 173 30.17 14.76 -15.28
CA ALA A 173 30.28 14.25 -13.91
C ALA A 173 29.54 15.12 -12.89
N GLN A 174 29.65 16.45 -13.01
CA GLN A 174 28.94 17.39 -12.15
C GLN A 174 27.42 17.25 -12.30
N ARG A 175 26.90 17.24 -13.53
CA ARG A 175 25.46 17.07 -13.80
C ARG A 175 24.93 15.75 -13.28
N LEU A 176 25.68 14.66 -13.44
CA LEU A 176 25.30 13.36 -12.90
C LEU A 176 25.19 13.38 -11.37
N PHE A 177 26.14 14.03 -10.70
CA PHE A 177 26.11 14.18 -9.25
C PHE A 177 24.95 15.05 -8.77
N GLU A 178 24.74 16.21 -9.39
CA GLU A 178 23.63 17.12 -9.10
C GLU A 178 22.27 16.43 -9.32
N ASN A 179 22.11 15.68 -10.41
CA ASN A 179 20.90 14.92 -10.69
C ASN A 179 20.65 13.84 -9.63
N TYR A 180 21.68 13.07 -9.27
CA TYR A 180 21.57 12.05 -8.22
C TYR A 180 21.19 12.65 -6.87
N GLN A 181 21.85 13.75 -6.49
CA GLN A 181 21.56 14.45 -5.25
C GLN A 181 20.12 14.97 -5.23
N THR A 182 19.70 15.67 -6.29
CA THR A 182 18.34 16.21 -6.42
C THR A 182 17.30 15.10 -6.34
N GLN A 183 17.51 14.01 -7.07
CA GLN A 183 16.58 12.86 -7.07
C GLN A 183 16.51 12.20 -5.68
N SER A 184 17.66 12.03 -5.00
CA SER A 184 17.70 11.47 -3.66
C SER A 184 16.96 12.34 -2.64
N GLU A 185 17.17 13.66 -2.70
CA GLU A 185 16.49 14.62 -1.83
C GLU A 185 14.99 14.67 -2.09
N GLU A 186 14.56 14.62 -3.36
CA GLU A 186 13.14 14.59 -3.74
C GLU A 186 12.45 13.32 -3.22
N VAL A 187 13.08 12.15 -3.38
CA VAL A 187 12.55 10.88 -2.87
C VAL A 187 12.46 10.91 -1.34
N ARG A 188 13.48 11.43 -0.66
CA ARG A 188 13.47 11.60 0.80
C ARG A 188 12.34 12.53 1.24
N LYS A 189 12.17 13.68 0.57
CA LYS A 189 11.10 14.64 0.87
C LYS A 189 9.72 14.00 0.69
N LYS A 190 9.48 13.35 -0.45
CA LYS A 190 8.22 12.61 -0.70
C LYS A 190 7.95 11.54 0.36
N HIS A 191 8.99 10.86 0.85
CA HIS A 191 8.85 9.87 1.92
C HIS A 191 8.44 10.52 3.24
N GLU A 192 9.08 11.61 3.67
CA GLU A 192 8.71 12.34 4.88
C GLU A 192 7.30 12.94 4.76
N ASP A 193 6.94 13.52 3.61
CA ASP A 193 5.58 14.03 3.36
C ASP A 193 4.53 12.91 3.48
N SER A 194 4.80 11.73 2.90
CA SER A 194 3.93 10.55 3.00
C SER A 194 3.80 10.04 4.44
N LYS A 195 4.90 10.03 5.19
CA LYS A 195 4.92 9.67 6.62
C LYS A 195 4.11 10.65 7.47
N HIS A 196 4.25 11.95 7.23
CA HIS A 196 3.45 12.98 7.90
C HIS A 196 1.96 12.84 7.55
N LEU A 197 1.62 12.64 6.28
CA LEU A 197 0.24 12.40 5.86
C LEU A 197 -0.36 11.16 6.53
N LEU A 198 0.39 10.07 6.61
CA LEU A 198 -0.04 8.85 7.29
C LEU A 198 -0.27 9.09 8.79
N GLN A 199 0.61 9.87 9.44
CA GLN A 199 0.48 10.22 10.85
C GLN A 199 -0.77 11.07 11.11
N VAL A 200 -1.04 12.08 10.28
CA VAL A 200 -2.25 12.91 10.37
C VAL A 200 -3.50 12.05 10.16
N ASN A 201 -3.51 11.19 9.14
CA ASN A 201 -4.64 10.29 8.89
C ASN A 201 -4.88 9.35 10.07
N LYS A 202 -3.82 8.78 10.65
CA LYS A 202 -3.93 7.94 11.85
C LYS A 202 -4.62 8.68 13.00
N LEU A 203 -4.16 9.90 13.31
CA LEU A 203 -4.73 10.72 14.39
C LEU A 203 -6.20 11.08 14.12
N GLU A 204 -6.55 11.43 12.88
CA GLU A 204 -7.93 11.72 12.49
C GLU A 204 -8.84 10.49 12.68
N LYS A 205 -8.37 9.30 12.29
CA LYS A 205 -9.12 8.04 12.47
C LYS A 205 -9.26 7.70 13.95
N GLU A 206 -8.22 7.90 14.74
CA GLU A 206 -8.22 7.69 16.20
C GLU A 206 -9.23 8.62 16.90
N GLN A 207 -9.26 9.91 16.53
CA GLN A 207 -10.25 10.85 17.04
C GLN A 207 -11.68 10.44 16.67
N LYS A 208 -11.92 10.02 15.42
CA LYS A 208 -13.23 9.51 14.97
C LYS A 208 -13.65 8.25 15.72
N LEU A 209 -12.71 7.36 16.05
CA LEU A 209 -12.99 6.18 16.88
C LEU A 209 -13.36 6.59 18.30
N LYS A 210 -12.63 7.54 18.90
CA LYS A 210 -12.93 8.06 20.23
C LYS A 210 -14.34 8.65 20.31
N GLN A 211 -14.71 9.52 19.36
CA GLN A 211 -16.04 10.10 19.29
C GLN A 211 -17.14 9.02 19.16
N ARG A 212 -16.90 7.96 18.37
CA ARG A 212 -17.85 6.85 18.26
C ARG A 212 -17.97 6.04 19.55
N ALA A 213 -16.87 5.84 20.27
CA ALA A 213 -16.88 5.18 21.56
C ALA A 213 -17.66 6.00 22.62
N GLU A 214 -17.50 7.33 22.62
CA GLU A 214 -18.27 8.24 23.46
C GLU A 214 -19.78 8.16 23.15
N ASN A 215 -20.15 8.21 21.86
CA ASN A 215 -21.56 8.04 21.44
C ASN A 215 -22.15 6.68 21.84
N LEU A 216 -21.36 5.61 21.73
CA LEU A 216 -21.77 4.26 22.17
C LEU A 216 -22.02 4.22 23.67
N ASN A 217 -21.17 4.88 24.47
CA ASN A 217 -21.35 4.97 25.91
C ASN A 217 -22.64 5.75 26.25
N GLU A 218 -22.91 6.85 25.56
CA GLU A 218 -24.16 7.61 25.75
C GLU A 218 -25.40 6.77 25.41
N ILE A 219 -25.35 5.95 24.34
CA ILE A 219 -26.44 5.02 23.99
C ILE A 219 -26.60 3.95 25.07
N ALA A 220 -25.50 3.42 25.62
CA ALA A 220 -25.53 2.42 26.68
C ALA A 220 -26.14 2.99 27.98
N GLU A 221 -25.77 4.21 28.37
CA GLU A 221 -26.35 4.91 29.53
C GLU A 221 -27.86 5.14 29.36
N LYS A 222 -28.29 5.62 28.19
CA LYS A 222 -29.73 5.78 27.88
C LYS A 222 -30.48 4.45 27.91
N LEU A 223 -29.85 3.37 27.45
CA LEU A 223 -30.46 2.04 27.48
C LEU A 223 -30.69 1.55 28.92
N GLU A 224 -29.71 1.75 29.79
CA GLU A 224 -29.79 1.41 31.22
C GLU A 224 -30.84 2.24 31.95
N GLU A 225 -30.93 3.55 31.65
CA GLU A 225 -31.96 4.43 32.18
C GLU A 225 -33.36 3.95 31.77
N LYS A 226 -33.55 3.61 30.49
CA LYS A 226 -34.82 3.06 29.99
C LYS A 226 -35.15 1.71 30.64
N HIS A 227 -34.15 0.87 30.92
CA HIS A 227 -34.35 -0.39 31.65
C HIS A 227 -34.81 -0.18 33.09
N SER A 228 -34.21 0.79 33.77
CA SER A 228 -34.63 1.21 35.11
C SER A 228 -36.07 1.73 35.10
N GLN A 229 -36.42 2.59 34.14
CA GLN A 229 -37.79 3.11 33.96
C GLN A 229 -38.82 2.00 33.72
N ILE A 230 -38.51 1.00 32.90
CA ILE A 230 -39.36 -0.18 32.68
C ILE A 230 -39.60 -0.92 33.99
N THR A 231 -38.55 -1.20 34.74
CA THR A 231 -38.63 -1.93 36.01
C THR A 231 -39.50 -1.19 37.03
N GLU A 232 -39.38 0.14 37.11
CA GLU A 232 -40.21 0.98 37.98
C GLU A 232 -41.70 0.96 37.58
N LEU A 233 -41.99 1.08 36.29
CA LEU A 233 -43.35 1.04 35.75
C LEU A 233 -44.01 -0.33 35.93
N GLU A 234 -43.27 -1.42 35.70
CA GLU A 234 -43.72 -2.79 35.96
C GLU A 234 -44.11 -2.98 37.43
N ASN A 235 -43.26 -2.51 38.35
CA ASN A 235 -43.54 -2.55 39.78
C ASN A 235 -44.77 -1.72 40.16
N LEU A 236 -44.94 -0.52 39.56
CA LEU A 236 -46.12 0.32 39.78
C LEU A 236 -47.40 -0.38 39.33
N VAL A 237 -47.42 -0.88 38.10
CA VAL A 237 -48.54 -1.64 37.53
C VAL A 237 -48.87 -2.84 38.42
N GLN A 238 -47.87 -3.62 38.84
CA GLN A 238 -48.07 -4.79 39.69
C GLN A 238 -48.73 -4.42 41.04
N ARG A 239 -48.35 -3.28 41.65
CA ARG A 239 -49.00 -2.78 42.87
C ARG A 239 -50.44 -2.39 42.63
N MET A 240 -50.73 -1.69 41.53
CA MET A 240 -52.09 -1.31 41.17
C MET A 240 -52.97 -2.53 40.86
N GLU A 241 -52.43 -3.57 40.23
CA GLU A 241 -53.14 -4.83 40.00
C GLU A 241 -53.42 -5.60 41.29
N LYS A 242 -52.52 -5.54 42.27
CA LYS A 242 -52.77 -6.07 43.63
C LYS A 242 -53.90 -5.31 44.30
N GLU A 243 -53.89 -3.98 44.26
CA GLU A 243 -54.97 -3.14 44.82
C GLU A 243 -56.32 -3.40 44.13
N LYS A 244 -56.33 -3.52 42.81
CA LYS A 244 -57.54 -3.88 42.06
C LYS A 244 -58.14 -5.21 42.55
N ARG A 245 -57.29 -6.21 42.80
CA ARG A 245 -57.73 -7.52 43.32
C ARG A 245 -58.32 -7.41 44.72
N THR A 246 -57.68 -6.67 45.63
CA THR A 246 -58.21 -6.48 46.99
C THR A 246 -59.55 -5.72 47.00
N LEU A 247 -59.72 -4.73 46.12
CA LEU A 247 -61.00 -4.02 45.95
C LEU A 247 -62.10 -4.94 45.39
N LEU A 248 -61.77 -5.80 44.43
CA LEU A 248 -62.71 -6.80 43.89
C LEU A 248 -63.16 -7.80 44.96
N GLU A 249 -62.22 -8.30 45.78
CA GLU A 249 -62.51 -9.19 46.90
C GLU A 249 -63.41 -8.51 47.94
N LYS A 250 -63.12 -7.25 48.29
CA LYS A 250 -63.96 -6.46 49.21
C LYS A 250 -65.37 -6.26 48.65
N LYS A 251 -65.48 -5.89 47.37
CA LYS A 251 -66.78 -5.71 46.69
C LYS A 251 -67.60 -7.00 46.74
N LEU A 252 -67.00 -8.14 46.40
CA LEU A 252 -67.65 -9.45 46.42
C LEU A 252 -68.11 -9.84 47.83
N SER A 253 -67.32 -9.52 48.88
CA SER A 253 -67.73 -9.71 50.27
C SER A 253 -68.98 -8.91 50.64
N LEU A 254 -69.07 -7.65 50.20
CA LEU A 254 -70.24 -6.80 50.44
C LEU A 254 -71.47 -7.26 49.65
N GLU A 255 -71.30 -7.69 48.39
CA GLU A 255 -72.36 -8.27 47.58
C GLU A 255 -72.97 -9.51 48.26
N ASN A 256 -72.13 -10.40 48.81
CA ASN A 256 -72.60 -11.56 49.58
C ASN A 256 -73.37 -11.16 50.85
N LYS A 257 -72.86 -10.18 51.61
CA LYS A 257 -73.56 -9.65 52.80
C LYS A 257 -74.92 -9.04 52.44
N LEU A 258 -74.98 -8.27 51.35
CA LEU A 258 -76.21 -7.70 50.84
C LEU A 258 -77.22 -8.79 50.47
N LEU A 259 -76.77 -9.86 49.82
CA LEU A 259 -77.60 -11.01 49.44
C LEU A 259 -78.23 -11.69 50.67
N HIS A 260 -77.46 -11.86 51.75
CA HIS A 260 -77.98 -12.39 53.03
C HIS A 260 -79.01 -11.46 53.68
N LEU A 261 -78.74 -10.15 53.75
CA LEU A 261 -79.62 -9.18 54.43
C LEU A 261 -80.92 -8.89 53.66
N LYS A 262 -80.90 -9.02 52.33
CA LYS A 262 -82.08 -8.81 51.46
C LYS A 262 -83.24 -9.77 51.74
N SER A 263 -82.96 -10.89 52.41
CA SER A 263 -83.98 -11.85 52.85
C SER A 263 -84.83 -11.36 54.03
N ASN A 264 -84.49 -10.23 54.68
CA ASN A 264 -85.12 -9.78 55.92
C ASN A 264 -85.48 -8.28 55.88
N ALA A 265 -86.78 -7.97 55.86
CA ALA A 265 -87.32 -6.62 55.61
C ALA A 265 -86.95 -5.56 56.68
N ALA A 266 -86.55 -5.99 57.88
CA ALA A 266 -86.15 -5.10 58.97
C ALA A 266 -84.84 -4.32 58.70
N TYR A 267 -84.04 -4.74 57.71
CA TYR A 267 -82.69 -4.19 57.45
C TYR A 267 -82.60 -3.31 56.18
N ALA A 268 -83.72 -2.77 55.69
CA ALA A 268 -83.77 -2.00 54.43
C ALA A 268 -82.72 -0.87 54.32
N LYS A 269 -82.50 -0.11 55.40
CA LYS A 269 -81.50 0.98 55.43
C LYS A 269 -80.06 0.46 55.30
N SER A 270 -79.73 -0.62 56.01
CA SER A 270 -78.42 -1.27 55.93
C SER A 270 -78.15 -1.87 54.54
N CYS A 271 -79.18 -2.41 53.87
CA CYS A 271 -79.07 -2.85 52.49
C CYS A 271 -78.77 -1.69 51.53
N GLN A 272 -79.40 -0.53 51.73
CA GLN A 272 -79.16 0.66 50.91
C GLN A 272 -77.75 1.21 51.10
N ASP A 273 -77.25 1.26 52.35
CA ASP A 273 -75.88 1.67 52.67
C ASP A 273 -74.84 0.73 52.03
N LEU A 274 -75.07 -0.59 52.10
CA LEU A 274 -74.21 -1.59 51.42
C LEU A 274 -74.24 -1.43 49.90
N GLN A 275 -75.40 -1.16 49.31
CA GLN A 275 -75.53 -0.95 47.87
C GLN A 275 -74.78 0.30 47.41
N MET A 276 -74.78 1.36 48.22
CA MET A 276 -73.97 2.56 47.99
C MET A 276 -72.46 2.26 48.08
N GLU A 277 -72.00 1.51 49.09
CA GLU A 277 -70.59 1.12 49.22
C GLU A 277 -70.14 0.24 48.03
N ILE A 278 -70.98 -0.68 47.57
CA ILE A 278 -70.71 -1.51 46.37
C ILE A 278 -70.58 -0.64 45.11
N ALA A 279 -71.45 0.37 44.95
CA ALA A 279 -71.38 1.29 43.81
C ALA A 279 -70.09 2.13 43.83
N LEU A 280 -69.69 2.63 45.00
CA LEU A 280 -68.45 3.38 45.18
C LEU A 280 -67.21 2.51 44.88
N LEU A 281 -67.19 1.26 45.36
CA LEU A 281 -66.11 0.32 45.03
C LEU A 281 -66.07 0.00 43.54
N GLN A 282 -67.23 -0.14 42.89
CA GLN A 282 -67.31 -0.36 41.44
C GLN A 282 -66.71 0.82 40.66
N GLU A 283 -66.96 2.05 41.08
CA GLU A 283 -66.37 3.25 40.50
C GLU A 283 -64.85 3.29 40.72
N GLN A 284 -64.37 3.03 41.95
CA GLN A 284 -62.94 2.98 42.28
C GLN A 284 -62.21 1.92 41.44
N ILE A 285 -62.80 0.72 41.30
CA ILE A 285 -62.26 -0.34 40.44
C ILE A 285 -62.19 0.11 38.98
N SER A 286 -63.23 0.79 38.48
CA SER A 286 -63.29 1.27 37.09
C SER A 286 -62.23 2.34 36.82
N HIS A 287 -62.07 3.30 37.75
CA HIS A 287 -61.02 4.31 37.66
C HIS A 287 -59.63 3.68 37.71
N LEU A 288 -59.38 2.76 38.66
CA LEU A 288 -58.09 2.08 38.78
C LEU A 288 -57.76 1.26 37.53
N GLN A 289 -58.76 0.61 36.92
CA GLN A 289 -58.60 -0.09 35.64
C GLN A 289 -58.16 0.83 34.51
N PHE A 290 -58.74 2.03 34.42
CA PHE A 290 -58.35 3.03 33.43
C PHE A 290 -56.89 3.47 33.62
N VAL A 291 -56.49 3.77 34.87
CA VAL A 291 -55.11 4.16 35.15
C VAL A 291 -54.14 3.01 34.83
N ILE A 292 -54.45 1.75 35.19
CA ILE A 292 -53.62 0.58 34.84
C ILE A 292 -53.48 0.47 33.32
N HIS A 293 -54.56 0.68 32.56
CA HIS A 293 -54.50 0.63 31.10
C HIS A 293 -53.56 1.69 30.52
N SER A 294 -53.66 2.93 31.01
CA SER A 294 -52.78 4.02 30.57
C SER A 294 -51.30 3.75 30.92
N GLN A 295 -51.01 3.22 32.11
CA GLN A 295 -49.66 2.85 32.53
C GLN A 295 -49.10 1.69 31.70
N HIS A 296 -49.92 0.69 31.37
CA HIS A 296 -49.53 -0.38 30.45
C HIS A 296 -49.21 0.15 29.04
N GLN A 297 -49.96 1.15 28.56
CA GLN A 297 -49.69 1.77 27.27
C GLN A 297 -48.37 2.55 27.29
N HIS A 298 -48.11 3.29 28.36
CA HIS A 298 -46.83 3.98 28.56
C HIS A 298 -45.65 2.99 28.62
N LEU A 299 -45.76 1.94 29.44
CA LEU A 299 -44.75 0.87 29.55
C LEU A 299 -44.44 0.25 28.18
N ARG A 300 -45.45 -0.05 27.36
CA ARG A 300 -45.26 -0.55 25.99
C ARG A 300 -44.45 0.42 25.12
N GLY A 301 -44.68 1.73 25.26
CA GLY A 301 -43.91 2.76 24.56
C GLY A 301 -42.43 2.74 24.97
N VAL A 302 -42.13 2.69 26.27
CA VAL A 302 -40.74 2.64 26.77
C VAL A 302 -40.03 1.35 26.33
N ILE A 303 -40.73 0.20 26.35
CA ILE A 303 -40.20 -1.07 25.83
C ILE A 303 -39.87 -0.96 24.34
N GLN A 304 -40.71 -0.30 23.55
CA GLN A 304 -40.47 -0.10 22.13
C GLN A 304 -39.23 0.77 21.88
N GLU A 305 -39.07 1.88 22.61
CA GLU A 305 -37.88 2.73 22.54
C GLU A 305 -36.60 1.96 22.91
N MET A 306 -36.65 1.12 23.95
CA MET A 306 -35.54 0.25 24.33
C MET A 306 -35.17 -0.73 23.20
N GLU A 307 -36.15 -1.39 22.59
CA GLU A 307 -35.87 -2.36 21.52
C GLU A 307 -35.29 -1.66 20.27
N GLU A 308 -35.70 -0.42 19.98
CA GLU A 308 -35.09 0.40 18.92
C GLU A 308 -33.62 0.70 19.21
N LEU A 309 -33.30 1.17 20.43
CA LEU A 309 -31.91 1.42 20.85
C LEU A 309 -31.06 0.15 20.78
N LYS A 310 -31.59 -0.97 21.26
CA LYS A 310 -30.94 -2.29 21.19
C LYS A 310 -30.67 -2.74 19.74
N ASN A 311 -31.58 -2.47 18.82
CA ASN A 311 -31.37 -2.76 17.40
C ASN A 311 -30.29 -1.86 16.79
N ASN A 312 -30.24 -0.58 17.18
CA ASN A 312 -29.16 0.33 16.78
C ASN A 312 -27.79 -0.20 17.23
N VAL A 313 -27.67 -0.63 18.50
CA VAL A 313 -26.44 -1.24 19.03
C VAL A 313 -26.04 -2.47 18.21
N LYS A 314 -26.97 -3.40 17.96
CA LYS A 314 -26.70 -4.59 17.12
C LYS A 314 -26.20 -4.24 15.71
N ASP A 315 -26.73 -3.18 15.10
CA ASP A 315 -26.29 -2.74 13.78
C ASP A 315 -24.91 -2.08 13.82
N GLN A 316 -24.59 -1.36 14.90
CA GLN A 316 -23.23 -0.88 15.14
C GLN A 316 -22.24 -2.03 15.34
N ASP A 317 -22.61 -3.09 16.07
CA ASP A 317 -21.79 -4.29 16.25
C ASP A 317 -21.48 -4.98 14.92
N LYS A 318 -22.47 -5.15 14.03
CA LYS A 318 -22.25 -5.69 12.67
C LYS A 318 -21.25 -4.83 11.89
N ARG A 319 -21.35 -3.50 12.03
CA ARG A 319 -20.43 -2.58 11.36
C ARG A 319 -19.02 -2.69 11.93
N ILE A 320 -18.88 -2.87 13.24
CA ILE A 320 -17.61 -3.12 13.91
C ILE A 320 -16.98 -4.40 13.37
N GLU A 321 -17.74 -5.50 13.28
CA GLU A 321 -17.24 -6.77 12.73
C GLU A 321 -16.77 -6.65 11.28
N ASN A 322 -17.52 -5.97 10.40
CA ASN A 322 -17.09 -5.72 9.02
C ASN A 322 -15.77 -4.93 8.95
N LEU A 323 -15.62 -3.93 9.83
CA LEU A 323 -14.39 -3.13 9.90
C LEU A 323 -13.22 -3.95 10.45
N LYS A 324 -13.44 -4.81 11.46
CA LYS A 324 -12.41 -5.74 11.97
C LYS A 324 -11.92 -6.67 10.87
N GLU A 325 -12.82 -7.23 10.06
CA GLU A 325 -12.44 -8.08 8.93
C GLU A 325 -11.57 -7.32 7.92
N LYS A 326 -11.94 -6.08 7.56
CA LYS A 326 -11.12 -5.23 6.68
C LYS A 326 -9.76 -4.92 7.27
N VAL A 327 -9.67 -4.64 8.56
CA VAL A 327 -8.39 -4.43 9.26
C VAL A 327 -7.54 -5.69 9.19
N ASN A 328 -8.11 -6.87 9.45
CA ASN A 328 -7.39 -8.14 9.35
C ASN A 328 -6.82 -8.40 7.94
N ILE A 329 -7.62 -8.14 6.89
CA ILE A 329 -7.16 -8.25 5.49
C ILE A 329 -6.00 -7.28 5.22
N LEU A 330 -6.14 -6.01 5.62
CA LEU A 330 -5.10 -4.99 5.43
C LEU A 330 -3.83 -5.31 6.23
N GLU A 331 -3.96 -5.84 7.44
CA GLU A 331 -2.83 -6.27 8.26
C GLU A 331 -2.08 -7.44 7.61
N ALA A 332 -2.80 -8.42 7.04
CA ALA A 332 -2.20 -9.52 6.30
C ALA A 332 -1.43 -9.01 5.06
N GLN A 333 -2.03 -8.11 4.29
CA GLN A 333 -1.37 -7.46 3.14
C GLN A 333 -0.13 -6.65 3.58
N ASN A 334 -0.22 -5.93 4.69
CA ASN A 334 0.91 -5.15 5.22
C ASN A 334 2.06 -6.07 5.67
N LYS A 335 1.75 -7.19 6.34
CA LYS A 335 2.74 -8.23 6.68
C LYS A 335 3.40 -8.79 5.43
N GLU A 336 2.63 -9.13 4.39
CA GLU A 336 3.17 -9.61 3.12
C GLU A 336 4.11 -8.59 2.46
N LEU A 337 3.70 -7.32 2.40
CA LEU A 337 4.52 -6.24 1.85
C LEU A 337 5.81 -6.03 2.66
N LYS A 338 5.74 -6.08 3.99
CA LYS A 338 6.92 -6.02 4.86
C LYS A 338 7.88 -7.17 4.58
N THR A 339 7.38 -8.40 4.44
CA THR A 339 8.20 -9.56 4.08
C THR A 339 8.84 -9.38 2.70
N LYS A 340 8.09 -8.89 1.70
CA LYS A 340 8.66 -8.58 0.37
C LYS A 340 9.78 -7.55 0.47
N VAL A 341 9.55 -6.43 1.17
CA VAL A 341 10.58 -5.39 1.37
C VAL A 341 11.81 -5.96 2.07
N ALA A 342 11.63 -6.81 3.10
CA ALA A 342 12.73 -7.48 3.78
C ALA A 342 13.55 -8.34 2.80
N ILE A 343 12.89 -9.15 1.96
CA ILE A 343 13.55 -9.95 0.91
C ILE A 343 14.32 -9.06 -0.07
N TRP A 344 13.73 -7.96 -0.57
CA TRP A 344 14.44 -7.02 -1.46
C TRP A 344 15.63 -6.35 -0.78
N SER A 345 15.57 -6.13 0.53
CA SER A 345 16.67 -5.54 1.31
C SER A 345 17.77 -6.54 1.68
N GLU A 346 17.43 -7.82 1.88
CA GLU A 346 18.36 -8.90 2.18
C GLU A 346 19.03 -9.49 0.93
N THR A 347 18.38 -9.38 -0.24
CA THR A 347 18.99 -9.77 -1.51
C THR A 347 20.23 -8.90 -1.69
N PRO A 348 21.46 -9.46 -1.59
CA PRO A 348 22.66 -8.67 -1.72
C PRO A 348 22.64 -8.10 -3.13
N ARG A 349 22.77 -6.77 -3.27
CA ARG A 349 23.17 -6.15 -4.54
C ARG A 349 24.33 -6.98 -5.05
N THR A 350 24.09 -7.75 -6.11
CA THR A 350 25.01 -8.72 -6.67
C THR A 350 26.33 -8.00 -6.81
N LYS A 351 27.36 -8.54 -6.13
CA LYS A 351 28.69 -7.94 -5.96
C LYS A 351 29.14 -7.30 -7.28
N VAL A 352 28.93 -6.00 -7.44
CA VAL A 352 29.66 -5.23 -8.44
C VAL A 352 31.08 -5.28 -7.93
N SER A 353 31.93 -5.93 -8.72
CA SER A 353 33.31 -6.28 -8.43
C SER A 353 33.98 -5.23 -7.57
N LYS A 354 34.46 -5.66 -6.40
CA LYS A 354 35.37 -4.90 -5.54
C LYS A 354 36.54 -4.45 -6.41
N ALA A 355 36.55 -3.19 -6.81
CA ALA A 355 37.69 -2.59 -7.47
C ALA A 355 38.91 -2.83 -6.58
N VAL A 356 39.99 -3.31 -7.19
CA VAL A 356 41.27 -3.49 -6.53
C VAL A 356 41.71 -2.12 -6.01
N SER A 357 41.56 -1.92 -4.71
CA SER A 357 42.09 -0.75 -4.01
C SER A 357 43.61 -0.88 -4.01
N THR A 358 44.28 -0.27 -4.98
CA THR A 358 45.73 -0.05 -4.92
C THR A 358 46.01 1.10 -3.98
N SER A 359 45.88 0.87 -2.67
CA SER A 359 46.41 1.78 -1.66
C SER A 359 47.51 1.05 -0.91
N GLU A 360 48.68 1.68 -0.88
CA GLU A 360 49.85 1.37 -0.04
C GLU A 360 50.78 0.24 -0.51
N LEU A 361 51.40 0.43 -1.69
CA LEU A 361 52.77 -0.03 -1.89
C LEU A 361 53.68 1.18 -1.72
N LYS A 362 54.25 1.33 -0.51
CA LYS A 362 55.44 2.14 -0.28
C LYS A 362 56.53 1.63 -1.21
N THR A 363 56.66 2.26 -2.38
CA THR A 363 57.78 2.06 -3.29
C THR A 363 58.56 3.35 -3.33
N GLU A 364 59.55 3.34 -2.45
CA GLU A 364 60.68 4.24 -2.42
C GLU A 364 61.22 4.46 -3.84
N GLY A 365 61.16 5.71 -4.30
CA GLY A 365 62.10 6.28 -5.26
C GLY A 365 62.13 5.78 -6.70
N THR A 366 61.13 5.05 -7.23
CA THR A 366 61.20 4.60 -8.64
C THR A 366 60.15 5.30 -9.50
N THR A 367 60.55 6.40 -10.15
CA THR A 367 59.73 7.09 -11.14
C THR A 367 59.51 6.20 -12.37
N PRO A 368 58.34 6.30 -13.04
CA PRO A 368 57.98 5.45 -14.19
C PRO A 368 59.01 5.44 -15.33
N TYR A 369 59.82 6.49 -15.46
CA TYR A 369 60.91 6.60 -16.43
C TYR A 369 62.05 5.59 -16.20
N MET A 370 62.31 5.17 -14.96
CA MET A 370 63.40 4.25 -14.64
C MET A 370 63.10 2.79 -15.00
N MET A 371 61.83 2.40 -15.10
CA MET A 371 61.44 1.05 -15.56
C MET A 371 61.70 0.85 -17.05
N LEU A 372 61.54 1.90 -17.87
CA LEU A 372 61.73 1.83 -19.32
C LEU A 372 63.20 1.68 -19.72
N VAL A 373 64.14 2.19 -18.90
CA VAL A 373 65.59 2.08 -19.16
C VAL A 373 66.10 0.65 -18.94
N ARG A 374 65.44 -0.16 -18.09
CA ARG A 374 65.83 -1.55 -17.82
C ARG A 374 65.44 -2.52 -18.93
N LEU A 375 64.53 -2.14 -19.83
CA LEU A 375 64.07 -2.98 -20.95
C LEU A 375 64.93 -2.84 -22.20
N ARG A 376 66.05 -2.11 -22.13
CA ARG A 376 66.94 -1.83 -23.26
C ARG A 376 68.36 -2.42 -23.14
N ARG A 377 68.54 -3.51 -22.39
CA ARG A 377 69.75 -4.34 -22.49
C ARG A 377 69.48 -5.64 -23.20
#